data_AF-A0A068STG1-F1
#
_entry.id   AF-A0A068STG1-F1
#
_cell.length_a   1.000
_cell.length_b   1.000
_cell.length_c   1.000
_cell.angle_alpha   90.00
_cell.angle_beta   90.00
_cell.angle_gamma   90.00
#
_symmetry.space_group_name_H-M   'P 1'
#
loop_
_entity.id
_entity.type
_entity.pdbx_description
1 polymer ?
#
loop_
_entity_poly.entity_id
_entity_poly.type
_entity_poly.pdbx_seq_one_letter_code
_entity_poly.pdbx_strand_id
1 'polypeptide(L)'
;MKKLLAICFSCMLVPAAALAETRCGWLVNPTPRNWTLIDAQNEWLIMLQGGYEAKGMDKIKDMAEGEHVTINYSHGYACFCMNVSTDKDGSVRQIYSTRQLPLSKCRHDPALSEPR
;
A
#
# COMPACT_ATOMS: atom_id res chain seq x y z
N MET A 1 -4.95 16.78 60.12
CA MET A 1 -4.15 17.10 58.91
C MET A 1 -4.17 15.87 58.00
N LYS A 2 -4.99 15.85 56.93
CA LYS A 2 -5.05 14.74 55.97
C LYS A 2 -4.27 15.14 54.73
N LYS A 3 -3.15 14.47 54.47
CA LYS A 3 -2.35 14.66 53.25
C LYS A 3 -3.07 13.93 52.10
N LEU A 4 -3.66 14.69 51.19
CA LEU A 4 -4.17 14.18 49.92
C LEU A 4 -2.98 13.93 49.00
N LEU A 5 -2.65 12.66 48.72
CA LEU A 5 -1.73 12.30 47.64
C LEU A 5 -2.48 12.46 46.31
N ALA A 6 -2.11 13.44 45.51
CA ALA A 6 -2.52 13.55 44.12
C ALA A 6 -1.66 12.61 43.27
N ILE A 7 -2.27 11.54 42.75
CA ILE A 7 -1.62 10.63 41.80
C ILE A 7 -1.80 11.24 40.40
N CYS A 8 -0.73 11.84 39.86
CA CYS A 8 -0.68 12.29 38.47
C CYS A 8 -0.52 11.07 37.54
N PHE A 9 -1.62 10.64 36.93
CA PHE A 9 -1.63 9.64 35.87
C PHE A 9 -1.12 10.31 34.57
N SER A 10 0.20 10.28 34.33
CA SER A 10 0.77 10.72 33.05
C SER A 10 0.43 9.70 31.99
N CYS A 11 -0.47 10.05 31.08
CA CYS A 11 -0.86 9.24 29.94
C CYS A 11 0.28 9.28 28.90
N MET A 12 1.07 8.20 28.80
CA MET A 12 2.06 8.07 27.72
C MET A 12 1.31 7.86 26.40
N LEU A 13 1.38 8.84 25.50
CA LEU A 13 1.00 8.64 24.11
C LEU A 13 2.04 7.75 23.42
N VAL A 14 1.74 6.46 23.32
CA VAL A 14 2.52 5.54 22.48
C VAL A 14 2.09 5.77 21.03
N PRO A 15 3.02 6.04 20.09
CA PRO A 15 2.70 6.06 18.68
C PRO A 15 2.21 4.67 18.28
N ALA A 16 0.96 4.58 17.80
CA ALA A 16 0.44 3.33 17.26
C ALA A 16 1.28 2.97 16.02
N ALA A 17 2.06 1.89 16.12
CA ALA A 17 2.66 1.29 14.94
C ALA A 17 1.52 0.91 13.97
N ALA A 18 1.61 1.38 12.73
CA ALA A 18 0.64 1.00 11.71
C ALA A 18 0.66 -0.53 11.56
N LEU A 19 -0.43 -1.17 11.95
CA LEU A 19 -0.57 -2.61 11.83
C LEU A 19 -0.59 -3.01 10.36
N ALA A 20 -0.15 -4.23 10.09
CA ALA A 20 -0.28 -4.79 8.77
C ALA A 20 -1.77 -4.97 8.42
N GLU A 21 -2.16 -4.49 7.26
CA GLU A 21 -3.51 -4.57 6.71
C GLU A 21 -3.46 -5.13 5.28
N THR A 22 -4.56 -5.75 4.87
CA THR A 22 -4.71 -6.25 3.49
C THR A 22 -5.39 -5.19 2.65
N ARG A 23 -4.72 -4.75 1.59
CA ARG A 23 -5.21 -3.75 0.65
C ARG A 23 -5.27 -4.36 -0.75
N CYS A 24 -6.41 -4.29 -1.41
CA CYS A 24 -6.64 -4.91 -2.70
C CYS A 24 -7.06 -3.86 -3.72
N GLY A 25 -6.41 -3.86 -4.89
CA GLY A 25 -6.65 -2.87 -5.92
C GLY A 25 -5.67 -2.95 -7.07
N TRP A 26 -5.57 -1.86 -7.82
CA TRP A 26 -4.67 -1.74 -8.96
C TRP A 26 -3.25 -1.42 -8.49
N LEU A 27 -2.31 -2.35 -8.70
CA LEU A 27 -0.89 -2.06 -8.57
C LEU A 27 -0.41 -1.47 -9.90
N VAL A 28 0.07 -0.23 -9.86
CA VAL A 28 0.43 0.56 -11.03
C VAL A 28 1.93 0.83 -11.02
N ASN A 29 2.60 0.48 -12.11
CA ASN A 29 3.99 0.83 -12.38
C ASN A 29 4.11 1.35 -13.82
N PRO A 30 3.92 2.66 -14.07
CA PRO A 30 3.88 3.19 -15.44
C PRO A 30 5.29 3.43 -16.03
N THR A 31 6.30 3.52 -15.16
CA THR A 31 7.71 3.76 -15.53
C THR A 31 8.64 3.14 -14.48
N PRO A 32 9.94 2.96 -14.77
CA PRO A 32 10.88 2.36 -13.82
C PRO A 32 10.86 3.08 -12.46
N ARG A 33 10.76 2.27 -11.39
CA ARG A 33 10.77 2.74 -10.00
C ARG A 33 9.68 3.75 -9.59
N ASN A 34 8.52 3.72 -10.23
CA ASN A 34 7.35 4.49 -9.80
C ASN A 34 6.21 3.52 -9.53
N TRP A 35 5.87 3.28 -8.26
CA TRP A 35 4.89 2.28 -7.85
C TRP A 35 3.82 2.91 -6.95
N THR A 36 2.56 2.63 -7.27
CA THR A 36 1.39 3.06 -6.50
C THR A 36 0.40 1.91 -6.43
N LEU A 37 -0.23 1.69 -5.26
CA LEU A 37 -1.42 0.85 -5.13
C LEU A 37 -2.65 1.75 -5.06
N ILE A 38 -3.62 1.53 -5.93
CA ILE A 38 -4.90 2.24 -5.94
C ILE A 38 -5.98 1.27 -5.49
N ASP A 39 -6.57 1.50 -4.33
CA ASP A 39 -7.69 0.70 -3.83
C ASP A 39 -8.96 1.55 -3.60
N ALA A 40 -10.00 0.93 -3.05
CA ALA A 40 -11.29 1.57 -2.83
C ALA A 40 -11.26 2.73 -1.81
N GLN A 41 -10.18 2.88 -1.04
CA GLN A 41 -10.07 3.94 -0.04
C GLN A 41 -9.14 5.06 -0.50
N ASN A 42 -8.01 4.75 -1.13
CA ASN A 42 -7.03 5.75 -1.50
C ASN A 42 -6.01 5.25 -2.54
N GLU A 43 -5.17 6.18 -2.97
CA GLU A 43 -3.89 5.89 -3.61
C GLU A 43 -2.79 5.80 -2.56
N TRP A 44 -1.93 4.80 -2.68
CA TRP A 44 -0.88 4.50 -1.73
C TRP A 44 0.47 4.51 -2.42
N LEU A 45 1.31 5.50 -2.10
CA LEU A 45 2.64 5.62 -2.67
C LEU A 45 3.53 4.48 -2.14
N ILE A 46 4.07 3.67 -3.06
CA ILE A 46 5.01 2.59 -2.72
C ILE A 46 6.43 3.02 -3.04
N MET A 47 6.65 3.64 -4.21
CA MET A 47 7.97 4.07 -4.65
C MET A 47 7.87 5.24 -5.62
N LEU A 48 8.79 6.20 -5.51
CA LEU A 48 8.99 7.27 -6.47
C LEU A 48 10.45 7.30 -6.92
N GLN A 49 10.68 7.40 -8.23
CA GLN A 49 12.03 7.46 -8.77
C GLN A 49 12.81 8.65 -8.20
N GLY A 50 14.00 8.40 -7.67
CA GLY A 50 14.84 9.41 -7.01
C GLY A 50 14.34 9.87 -5.63
N GLY A 51 13.27 9.26 -5.09
CA GLY A 51 12.66 9.66 -3.83
C GLY A 51 12.34 8.49 -2.91
N TYR A 52 11.11 8.48 -2.41
CA TYR A 52 10.61 7.52 -1.44
C TYR A 52 10.62 6.08 -1.96
N GLU A 53 10.92 5.12 -1.09
CA GLU A 53 10.86 3.69 -1.36
C GLU A 53 10.40 2.93 -0.11
N ALA A 54 9.32 2.17 -0.25
CA ALA A 54 8.82 1.27 0.78
C ALA A 54 9.81 0.12 1.04
N LYS A 55 9.80 -0.44 2.25
CA LYS A 55 10.51 -1.69 2.53
C LYS A 55 9.76 -2.87 1.88
N GLY A 56 10.49 -3.92 1.49
CA GLY A 56 9.90 -5.16 0.97
C GLY A 56 9.56 -5.12 -0.53
N MET A 57 10.18 -4.25 -1.31
CA MET A 57 9.97 -4.18 -2.77
C MET A 57 10.24 -5.51 -3.47
N ASP A 58 11.14 -6.34 -2.93
CA ASP A 58 11.42 -7.71 -3.40
C ASP A 58 10.20 -8.65 -3.31
N LYS A 59 9.15 -8.26 -2.59
CA LYS A 59 7.89 -9.03 -2.50
C LYS A 59 6.94 -8.75 -3.66
N ILE A 60 7.15 -7.69 -4.43
CA ILE A 60 6.39 -7.44 -5.65
C ILE A 60 7.05 -8.27 -6.76
N LYS A 61 6.35 -9.30 -7.22
CA LYS A 61 6.77 -10.10 -8.37
C LYS A 61 6.57 -9.33 -9.67
N ASP A 62 7.21 -9.80 -10.74
CA ASP A 62 6.97 -9.28 -12.07
C ASP A 62 5.49 -9.43 -12.44
N MET A 63 4.82 -8.33 -12.76
CA MET A 63 3.40 -8.33 -13.13
C MET A 63 3.15 -9.11 -14.43
N ALA A 64 4.18 -9.31 -15.25
CA ALA A 64 4.11 -10.13 -16.46
C ALA A 64 3.95 -11.63 -16.18
N GLU A 65 4.13 -12.10 -14.93
CA GLU A 65 3.82 -13.48 -14.54
C GLU A 65 2.31 -13.80 -14.58
N GLY A 66 1.45 -12.77 -14.60
CA GLY A 66 0.00 -12.93 -14.67
C GLY A 66 -0.69 -11.95 -15.62
N GLU A 67 -2.01 -11.80 -15.47
CA GLU A 67 -2.77 -10.82 -16.25
C GLU A 67 -2.37 -9.39 -15.83
N HIS A 68 -1.93 -8.61 -16.81
CA HIS A 68 -1.57 -7.21 -16.65
C HIS A 68 -1.93 -6.45 -17.93
N VAL A 69 -2.05 -5.13 -17.82
CA VAL A 69 -2.19 -4.23 -18.96
C VAL A 69 -0.89 -3.49 -19.13
N THR A 70 -0.26 -3.63 -20.29
CA THR A 70 0.94 -2.87 -20.65
C THR A 70 0.56 -1.48 -21.14
N ILE A 71 1.17 -0.44 -20.58
CA ILE A 71 1.05 0.95 -21.03
C ILE A 71 2.34 1.40 -21.73
N ASN A 72 3.51 0.98 -21.23
CA ASN A 72 4.80 1.48 -21.72
C ASN A 72 5.90 0.40 -21.63
N TYR A 73 6.27 -0.21 -22.75
CA TYR A 73 7.22 -1.35 -22.78
C TYR A 73 6.81 -2.51 -21.85
N SER A 74 7.52 -2.71 -20.73
CA SER A 74 7.21 -3.72 -19.72
C SER A 74 6.47 -3.13 -18.50
N HIS A 75 6.04 -1.87 -18.60
CA HIS A 75 5.37 -1.13 -17.54
C HIS A 75 3.86 -1.04 -17.80
N GLY A 76 3.09 -0.94 -16.72
CA GLY A 76 1.64 -1.07 -16.79
C GLY A 76 0.98 -1.17 -15.43
N TYR A 77 -0.14 -1.88 -15.37
CA TYR A 77 -0.84 -2.15 -14.12
C TYR A 77 -1.46 -3.55 -14.11
N ALA A 78 -1.69 -4.06 -12.91
CA ALA A 78 -2.35 -5.34 -12.68
C ALA A 78 -3.17 -5.30 -11.38
N CYS A 79 -4.07 -6.26 -11.21
CA CYS A 79 -4.87 -6.37 -9.99
C CYS A 79 -4.10 -7.15 -8.92
N PHE A 80 -3.99 -6.61 -7.72
CA PHE A 80 -3.22 -7.19 -6.61
C PHE A 80 -3.96 -7.09 -5.27
N CYS A 81 -3.70 -8.05 -4.39
CA CYS A 81 -3.89 -7.87 -2.94
C CYS A 81 -2.52 -7.89 -2.27
N MET A 82 -2.27 -6.90 -1.41
CA MET A 82 -1.02 -6.72 -0.69
C MET A 82 -1.28 -6.68 0.81
N ASN A 83 -0.45 -7.38 1.58
CA ASN A 83 -0.41 -7.21 3.03
C ASN A 83 0.71 -6.21 3.37
N VAL A 84 0.33 -5.05 3.89
CA VAL A 84 1.20 -3.88 4.02
C VAL A 84 0.93 -3.13 5.32
N SER A 85 1.90 -2.37 5.82
CA SER A 85 1.63 -1.29 6.77
C SER A 85 1.73 0.06 6.07
N THR A 86 0.84 0.99 6.39
CA THR A 86 0.73 2.32 5.75
C THR A 86 0.97 3.44 6.76
N ASP A 87 1.47 4.59 6.30
CA ASP A 87 1.53 5.82 7.10
C ASP A 87 0.34 6.73 6.79
N LYS A 88 0.10 7.70 7.69
CA LYS A 88 -1.03 8.64 7.59
C LYS A 88 -0.94 9.58 6.38
N ASP A 89 0.23 9.68 5.76
CA ASP A 89 0.49 10.49 4.56
C ASP A 89 0.14 9.77 3.26
N GLY A 90 -0.41 8.55 3.33
CA GLY A 90 -0.76 7.76 2.16
C GLY A 90 0.43 6.98 1.58
N SER A 91 1.52 6.77 2.33
CA SER A 91 2.63 5.94 1.89
C SER A 91 2.56 4.51 2.43
N VAL A 92 2.95 3.53 1.62
CA VAL A 92 3.22 2.16 2.09
C VAL A 92 4.60 2.13 2.73
N ARG A 93 4.70 1.63 3.97
CA ARG A 93 5.95 1.55 4.75
C ARG A 93 6.68 0.24 4.63
N GLN A 94 5.93 -0.85 4.63
CA GLN A 94 6.47 -2.21 4.57
C GLN A 94 5.49 -3.08 3.80
N ILE A 95 6.05 -3.89 2.89
CA ILE A 95 5.34 -4.89 2.13
C ILE A 95 5.68 -6.26 2.72
N TYR A 96 4.70 -6.91 3.32
CA TYR A 96 4.87 -8.23 3.93
C TYR A 96 4.67 -9.35 2.91
N SER A 97 3.67 -9.19 2.03
CA SER A 97 3.41 -10.12 0.94
C SER A 97 2.53 -9.50 -0.15
N THR A 98 2.58 -10.08 -1.34
CA THR A 98 1.74 -9.68 -2.47
C THR A 98 1.11 -10.91 -3.13
N ARG A 99 -0.05 -10.73 -3.74
CA ARG A 99 -0.72 -11.73 -4.57
C ARG A 99 -1.33 -11.03 -5.77
N GLN A 100 -0.86 -11.36 -6.97
CA GLN A 100 -1.52 -10.97 -8.20
C GLN A 100 -2.85 -11.70 -8.34
N LEU A 101 -3.86 -11.00 -8.85
CA LEU A 101 -5.20 -11.50 -9.12
C LEU A 101 -5.52 -11.34 -10.62
N PRO A 102 -6.51 -12.07 -11.16
CA PRO A 102 -7.05 -11.78 -12.49
C PRO A 102 -7.55 -10.34 -12.57
N LEU A 103 -7.39 -9.69 -13.73
CA LEU A 103 -7.83 -8.30 -13.97
C LEU A 103 -9.33 -8.14 -13.70
N SER A 104 -10.10 -9.19 -13.99
CA SER A 104 -11.55 -9.24 -13.74
C SER A 104 -11.92 -8.96 -12.27
N LYS A 105 -11.04 -9.22 -11.30
CA LYS A 105 -11.33 -8.91 -9.89
C LYS A 105 -11.43 -7.42 -9.64
N CYS A 106 -10.47 -6.65 -10.15
CA CYS A 106 -10.50 -5.20 -9.98
C CYS A 106 -11.49 -4.53 -10.96
N ARG A 107 -11.69 -5.07 -12.18
CA ARG A 107 -12.69 -4.53 -13.13
C ARG A 107 -14.14 -4.66 -12.67
N HIS A 108 -14.45 -5.70 -11.89
CA HIS A 108 -15.79 -5.91 -11.34
C HIS A 108 -16.00 -5.26 -9.97
N ASP A 109 -14.97 -4.63 -9.39
CA ASP A 109 -15.13 -3.89 -8.16
C ASP A 109 -15.64 -2.47 -8.49
N PRO A 110 -16.89 -2.12 -8.12
CA PRO A 110 -17.47 -0.82 -8.45
C PRO A 110 -16.80 0.35 -7.71
N ALA A 111 -16.00 0.07 -6.66
CA ALA A 111 -15.24 1.10 -5.97
C ALA A 111 -13.90 1.43 -6.67
N LEU A 112 -13.52 0.66 -7.69
CA LEU A 112 -12.27 0.85 -8.42
C LEU A 112 -12.54 1.39 -9.83
N SER A 113 -11.77 2.40 -10.22
CA SER A 113 -11.66 2.82 -11.62
C SER A 113 -10.41 2.20 -12.23
N GLU A 114 -10.53 1.63 -13.43
CA GLU A 114 -9.36 1.09 -14.14
C GLU A 114 -8.39 2.24 -14.50
N PRO A 115 -7.08 2.11 -14.22
CA PRO A 115 -6.08 3.11 -14.59
C PRO A 115 -6.07 3.36 -16.11
N ARG A 116 -5.80 4.61 -16.50
CA ARG A 116 -5.71 5.02 -17.91
C ARG A 116 -4.27 5.32 -18.33
#